data_AF-A0ABD5Y7F6-F1
#
_entry.id   AF-A0ABD5Y7F6-F1
#
_cell.length_a   1.000
_cell.length_b   1.000
_cell.length_c   1.000
_cell.angle_alpha   90.00
_cell.angle_beta   90.00
_cell.angle_gamma   90.00
#
_symmetry.space_group_name_H-M   'P 1'
#
loop_
_entity.id
_entity.type
_entity.pdbx_description
1 polymer ?
#
loop_
_entity_poly.entity_id
_entity_poly.type
_entity_poly.pdbx_seq_one_letter_code
_entity_poly.pdbx_strand_id
1 'polypeptide(L)'
;MYHSIGDNREFGNISPARFERDLRVLSSKYTVINLSRPIQEWQDASRPRVAITFDDGFSNFYKYAVPLLRKYEIPATVFIVSGTLDNTKTNLETDRTMNRAQLKELVDDDLITIGNHTRTHPELPTLSSERQVREEIVGAKENLESILGTDIDLFAYPYGEFDERAVAAVRDTHRAAVATIPEPWKPSDNIHQLPRISAHNARIQLHWALKDLELR
;
A
#
# COMPACT_ATOMS: atom_id res chain seq x y z
N MET A 1 0.91 7.02 1.58
CA MET A 1 1.45 6.05 0.61
C MET A 1 2.94 6.29 0.42
N TYR A 2 3.74 5.32 0.85
CA TYR A 2 5.19 5.24 0.67
C TYR A 2 5.50 4.21 -0.43
N HIS A 3 6.75 4.16 -0.90
CA HIS A 3 7.22 3.14 -1.83
C HIS A 3 8.54 2.56 -1.31
N SER A 4 9.65 3.24 -1.64
CA SER A 4 11.01 2.85 -1.27
C SER A 4 11.49 3.60 -0.01
N ILE A 5 12.12 2.88 0.92
CA ILE A 5 12.78 3.47 2.10
C ILE A 5 14.26 3.12 2.08
N GLY A 6 15.16 4.10 1.98
CA GLY A 6 16.59 3.84 1.95
C GLY A 6 17.41 4.97 1.35
N ASP A 7 18.64 4.64 0.97
CA ASP A 7 19.53 5.51 0.20
C ASP A 7 19.72 4.90 -1.20
N ASN A 8 18.69 5.04 -2.04
CA ASN A 8 18.67 4.52 -3.40
C ASN A 8 17.97 5.49 -4.36
N ARG A 9 17.96 5.12 -5.64
CA ARG A 9 17.35 5.91 -6.73
C ARG A 9 15.97 5.39 -7.15
N GLU A 10 15.35 4.54 -6.35
CA GLU A 10 14.00 4.06 -6.66
C GLU A 10 13.00 5.21 -6.62
N PHE A 11 11.95 5.07 -7.43
CA PHE A 11 10.84 6.02 -7.39
C PHE A 11 10.23 6.05 -5.97
N GLY A 12 9.84 7.25 -5.53
CA GLY A 12 9.19 7.36 -4.22
C GLY A 12 10.17 7.26 -3.03
N ASN A 13 11.48 7.15 -3.26
CA ASN A 13 12.44 6.89 -2.18
C ASN A 13 12.51 8.02 -1.15
N ILE A 14 12.47 7.66 0.13
CA ILE A 14 12.80 8.54 1.26
C ILE A 14 13.79 7.86 2.22
N SER A 15 14.55 8.64 2.98
CA SER A 15 15.51 8.05 3.93
C SER A 15 14.82 7.41 5.14
N PRO A 16 15.44 6.39 5.79
CA PRO A 16 14.91 5.80 7.01
C PRO A 16 14.70 6.83 8.14
N ALA A 17 15.64 7.79 8.29
CA ALA A 17 15.53 8.87 9.27
C ALA A 17 14.32 9.78 9.00
N ARG A 18 13.98 9.99 7.72
CA ARG A 18 12.78 10.73 7.36
C ARG A 18 11.53 9.91 7.68
N PHE A 19 11.50 8.64 7.32
CA PHE A 19 10.36 7.78 7.62
C PHE A 19 10.09 7.69 9.14
N GLU A 20 11.13 7.52 9.96
CA GLU A 20 11.01 7.54 11.42
C GLU A 20 10.43 8.86 11.94
N ARG A 21 10.82 10.00 11.36
CA ARG A 21 10.21 11.30 11.69
C ARG A 21 8.73 11.33 11.34
N ASP A 22 8.36 10.84 10.16
CA ASP A 22 6.96 10.79 9.73
C ASP A 22 6.12 9.92 10.69
N LEU A 23 6.62 8.74 11.10
CA LEU A 23 5.94 7.87 12.08
C LEU A 23 5.64 8.60 13.40
N ARG A 24 6.61 9.36 13.92
CA ARG A 24 6.44 10.14 15.15
C ARG A 24 5.40 11.25 14.97
N VAL A 25 5.48 12.00 13.86
CA VAL A 25 4.53 13.09 13.58
C VAL A 25 3.12 12.54 13.41
N LEU A 26 2.95 11.49 12.61
CA LEU A 26 1.65 10.86 12.37
C LEU A 26 1.05 10.35 13.68
N SER A 27 1.78 9.60 14.50
CA SER A 27 1.27 9.03 15.75
C SER A 27 0.90 10.10 16.80
N SER A 28 1.61 11.25 16.79
CA SER A 28 1.27 12.37 17.67
C SER A 28 -0.05 13.08 17.29
N LYS A 29 -0.45 13.04 16.01
CA LYS A 29 -1.62 13.76 15.50
C LYS A 29 -2.82 12.85 15.25
N TYR A 30 -2.57 11.63 14.81
CA TYR A 30 -3.57 10.68 14.35
C TYR A 30 -3.53 9.38 15.16
N THR A 31 -4.66 8.68 15.20
CA THR A 31 -4.68 7.25 15.51
C THR A 31 -4.27 6.49 14.24
N VAL A 32 -3.15 5.77 14.29
CA VAL A 32 -2.72 4.95 13.15
C VAL A 32 -3.51 3.64 13.14
N ILE A 33 -4.17 3.34 12.02
CA ILE A 33 -5.09 2.21 11.88
C ILE A 33 -4.55 1.14 10.93
N ASN A 34 -4.94 -0.10 11.18
CA ASN A 34 -4.68 -1.21 10.25
C ASN A 34 -5.83 -1.35 9.24
N LEU A 35 -5.53 -1.30 7.94
CA LEU A 35 -6.52 -1.47 6.87
C LEU A 35 -7.07 -2.89 6.75
N SER A 36 -6.45 -3.88 7.40
CA SER A 36 -7.02 -5.23 7.52
C SER A 36 -8.36 -5.23 8.26
N ARG A 37 -8.62 -4.23 9.12
CA ARG A 37 -9.90 -4.06 9.79
C ARG A 37 -10.91 -3.33 8.88
N PRO A 38 -12.21 -3.65 8.94
CA PRO A 38 -13.26 -2.92 8.24
C PRO A 38 -13.18 -1.41 8.49
N ILE A 39 -13.23 -0.61 7.41
CA ILE A 39 -13.06 0.84 7.53
C ILE A 39 -14.16 1.51 8.37
N GLN A 40 -15.33 0.87 8.44
CA GLN A 40 -16.48 1.28 9.23
C GLN A 40 -16.20 1.27 10.73
N GLU A 41 -15.32 0.40 11.22
CA GLU A 41 -14.90 0.39 12.63
C GLU A 41 -14.19 1.68 13.04
N TRP A 42 -13.67 2.43 12.06
CA TRP A 42 -12.90 3.64 12.29
C TRP A 42 -13.70 4.93 12.14
N GLN A 43 -15.03 4.89 12.05
CA GLN A 43 -15.87 6.09 11.88
C GLN A 43 -16.03 6.90 13.18
N ASP A 44 -16.20 6.24 14.33
CA ASP A 44 -16.46 6.89 15.62
C ASP A 44 -15.21 7.01 16.50
N ALA A 45 -14.56 8.17 16.48
CA ALA A 45 -13.43 8.43 17.39
C ALA A 45 -13.09 9.90 17.47
N SER A 46 -12.51 10.22 18.62
CA SER A 46 -12.13 11.55 19.08
C SER A 46 -10.89 12.13 18.40
N ARG A 47 -10.11 11.33 17.66
CA ARG A 47 -8.90 11.76 16.96
C ARG A 47 -8.95 11.35 15.49
N PRO A 48 -8.43 12.14 14.54
CA PRO A 48 -8.39 11.75 13.13
C PRO A 48 -7.55 10.48 12.93
N ARG A 49 -7.83 9.72 11.87
CA ARG A 49 -7.17 8.42 11.60
C ARG A 49 -6.26 8.52 10.41
N VAL A 50 -5.21 7.70 10.40
CA VAL A 50 -4.33 7.55 9.25
C VAL A 50 -3.98 6.09 9.05
N ALA A 51 -4.00 5.63 7.81
CA ALA A 51 -3.44 4.34 7.42
C ALA A 51 -2.11 4.55 6.71
N ILE A 52 -1.11 3.73 7.04
CA ILE A 52 0.19 3.76 6.39
C ILE A 52 0.25 2.61 5.38
N THR A 53 0.56 2.96 4.13
CA THR A 53 0.61 2.02 3.01
C THR A 53 1.91 2.13 2.25
N PHE A 54 2.38 1.01 1.71
CA PHE A 54 3.56 0.86 0.87
C PHE A 54 3.19 0.13 -0.42
N ASP A 55 3.72 0.60 -1.54
CA ASP A 55 3.49 -0.02 -2.85
C ASP A 55 4.77 -0.71 -3.37
N ASP A 56 4.64 -1.42 -4.48
CA ASP A 56 5.68 -2.14 -5.25
C ASP A 56 6.35 -3.35 -4.60
N GLY A 57 6.28 -3.49 -3.27
CA GLY A 57 6.91 -4.63 -2.57
C GLY A 57 8.44 -4.60 -2.59
N PHE A 58 9.05 -3.40 -2.59
CA PHE A 58 10.51 -3.26 -2.53
C PHE A 58 11.11 -3.96 -1.29
N SER A 59 12.26 -4.62 -1.46
CA SER A 59 12.95 -5.33 -0.36
C SER A 59 13.37 -4.41 0.78
N ASN A 60 13.52 -3.12 0.50
CA ASN A 60 13.95 -2.13 1.46
C ASN A 60 12.83 -1.73 2.45
N PHE A 61 11.57 -2.01 2.12
CA PHE A 61 10.48 -2.00 3.09
C PHE A 61 10.78 -2.97 4.23
N TYR A 62 11.11 -4.22 3.90
CA TYR A 62 11.51 -5.22 4.88
C TYR A 62 12.75 -4.80 5.67
N LYS A 63 13.77 -4.30 4.97
CA LYS A 63 15.06 -3.95 5.59
C LYS A 63 14.98 -2.73 6.53
N TYR A 64 14.22 -1.70 6.18
CA TYR A 64 14.25 -0.42 6.88
C TYR A 64 12.91 0.02 7.47
N ALA A 65 11.79 -0.27 6.80
CA ALA A 65 10.47 0.16 7.29
C ALA A 65 9.95 -0.76 8.41
N VAL A 66 10.00 -2.09 8.21
CA VAL A 66 9.49 -3.08 9.17
C VAL A 66 10.12 -2.94 10.56
N PRO A 67 11.45 -2.80 10.73
CA PRO A 67 12.04 -2.59 12.06
C PRO A 67 11.53 -1.32 12.76
N LEU A 68 11.29 -0.25 12.00
CA LEU A 68 10.74 1.00 12.55
C LEU A 68 9.26 0.83 12.91
N LEU A 69 8.46 0.20 12.05
CA LEU A 69 7.04 -0.09 12.34
C LEU A 69 6.90 -0.93 13.61
N ARG A 70 7.71 -2.00 13.75
CA ARG A 70 7.79 -2.83 14.97
C ARG A 70 8.21 -2.01 16.19
N LYS A 71 9.26 -1.19 16.08
CA LYS A 71 9.77 -0.33 17.17
C LYS A 71 8.70 0.62 17.72
N TYR A 72 7.83 1.14 16.87
CA TYR A 72 6.80 2.11 17.24
C TYR A 72 5.40 1.49 17.40
N GLU A 73 5.27 0.16 17.23
CA GLU A 73 3.98 -0.57 17.27
C GLU A 73 2.95 0.01 16.29
N ILE A 74 3.40 0.40 15.11
CA ILE A 74 2.57 1.06 14.09
C ILE A 74 2.19 0.05 13.00
N PRO A 75 0.90 -0.17 12.74
CA PRO A 75 0.48 -1.05 11.65
C PRO A 75 0.71 -0.41 10.27
N ALA A 76 0.97 -1.24 9.28
CA ALA A 76 1.06 -0.82 7.88
C ALA A 76 0.60 -1.91 6.92
N THR A 77 0.17 -1.50 5.72
CA THR A 77 -0.13 -2.40 4.61
C THR A 77 0.91 -2.26 3.51
N VAL A 78 1.42 -3.37 2.98
CA VAL A 78 2.30 -3.40 1.81
C VAL A 78 1.62 -4.13 0.65
N PHE A 79 1.53 -3.48 -0.50
CA PHE A 79 0.92 -4.01 -1.71
C PHE A 79 2.00 -4.60 -2.62
N ILE A 80 1.82 -5.85 -3.03
CA ILE A 80 2.84 -6.66 -3.70
C ILE A 80 2.49 -6.88 -5.17
N VAL A 81 3.46 -6.60 -6.05
CA VAL A 81 3.39 -7.01 -7.46
C VAL A 81 3.79 -8.48 -7.55
N SER A 82 2.81 -9.38 -7.75
CA SER A 82 3.05 -10.82 -7.51
C SER A 82 4.09 -11.43 -8.48
N GLY A 83 4.20 -10.90 -9.70
CA GLY A 83 5.13 -11.34 -10.73
C GLY A 83 6.59 -10.91 -10.52
N THR A 84 6.89 -10.07 -9.53
CA THR A 84 8.27 -9.64 -9.22
C THR A 84 8.91 -10.46 -8.10
N LEU A 85 8.18 -11.40 -7.49
CA LEU A 85 8.68 -12.25 -6.42
C LEU A 85 9.76 -13.21 -6.93
N ASP A 86 10.84 -13.35 -6.14
CA ASP A 86 11.99 -14.24 -6.41
C ASP A 86 12.62 -14.00 -7.79
N ASN A 87 12.78 -12.74 -8.18
CA ASN A 87 13.16 -12.26 -9.50
C ASN A 87 14.47 -12.89 -10.05
N THR A 88 14.38 -14.12 -10.54
CA THR A 88 15.46 -14.93 -11.13
C THR A 88 15.53 -14.79 -12.65
N LYS A 89 14.60 -14.03 -13.26
CA LYS A 89 14.38 -14.00 -14.71
C LYS A 89 14.41 -12.61 -15.36
N THR A 90 14.60 -11.55 -14.58
CA THR A 90 14.87 -10.23 -15.14
C THR A 90 16.27 -9.80 -14.71
N ASN A 91 17.03 -9.12 -15.56
CA ASN A 91 18.31 -8.49 -15.18
C ASN A 91 18.12 -7.33 -14.18
N LEU A 92 17.05 -7.35 -13.39
CA LEU A 92 16.78 -6.45 -12.30
C LEU A 92 17.29 -7.13 -11.04
N GLU A 93 18.12 -6.41 -10.30
CA GLU A 93 18.82 -6.87 -9.11
C GLU A 93 17.95 -7.79 -8.25
N THR A 94 18.45 -8.99 -7.94
CA THR A 94 17.77 -10.03 -7.14
C THR A 94 17.33 -9.54 -5.75
N ASP A 95 17.81 -8.36 -5.34
CA ASP A 95 17.52 -7.71 -4.08
C ASP A 95 16.54 -6.53 -4.22
N ARG A 96 15.93 -6.29 -5.38
CA ARG A 96 15.06 -5.11 -5.58
C ARG A 96 13.72 -5.25 -4.85
N THR A 97 13.07 -6.41 -5.00
CA THR A 97 11.75 -6.71 -4.43
C THR A 97 11.86 -7.77 -3.34
N MET A 98 10.90 -7.82 -2.43
CA MET A 98 10.88 -8.85 -1.39
C MET A 98 10.76 -10.25 -2.02
N ASN A 99 11.51 -11.20 -1.47
CA ASN A 99 11.39 -12.61 -1.84
C ASN A 99 10.28 -13.32 -1.05
N ARG A 100 9.93 -14.55 -1.45
CA ARG A 100 8.87 -15.32 -0.78
C ARG A 100 9.16 -15.60 0.70
N ALA A 101 10.42 -15.77 1.09
CA ALA A 101 10.76 -16.04 2.49
C ALA A 101 10.48 -14.81 3.36
N GLN A 102 10.84 -13.62 2.89
CA GLN A 102 10.53 -12.35 3.56
C GLN A 102 9.03 -12.13 3.65
N LEU A 103 8.27 -12.37 2.58
CA LEU A 103 6.82 -12.24 2.64
C LEU A 103 6.18 -13.22 3.61
N LYS A 104 6.64 -14.47 3.67
CA LYS A 104 6.14 -15.45 4.63
C LYS A 104 6.40 -15.03 6.08
N GLU A 105 7.55 -14.42 6.38
CA GLU A 105 7.78 -13.85 7.72
C GLU A 105 6.77 -12.73 8.04
N LEU A 106 6.42 -11.91 7.05
CA LEU A 106 5.49 -10.79 7.25
C LEU A 106 4.02 -11.22 7.35
N VAL A 107 3.65 -12.40 6.86
CA VAL A 107 2.27 -12.92 7.01
C VAL A 107 1.92 -13.15 8.48
N ASP A 108 2.90 -13.57 9.28
CA ASP A 108 2.72 -13.85 10.71
C ASP A 108 2.94 -12.60 11.59
N ASP A 109 3.15 -11.43 11.00
CA ASP A 109 3.38 -10.17 11.71
C ASP A 109 2.06 -9.43 11.98
N ASP A 110 1.73 -9.23 13.26
CA ASP A 110 0.49 -8.57 13.69
C ASP A 110 0.35 -7.11 13.20
N LEU A 111 1.47 -6.46 12.82
CA LEU A 111 1.49 -5.08 12.36
C LEU A 111 1.45 -4.97 10.83
N ILE A 112 1.86 -6.01 10.10
CA ILE A 112 2.04 -5.93 8.65
C ILE A 112 0.94 -6.69 7.93
N THR A 113 0.24 -6.00 7.05
CA THR A 113 -0.78 -6.59 6.18
C THR A 113 -0.28 -6.61 4.74
N ILE A 114 -0.44 -7.74 4.05
CA ILE A 114 -0.06 -7.90 2.64
C ILE A 114 -1.30 -7.70 1.77
N GLY A 115 -1.17 -6.84 0.76
CA GLY A 115 -2.19 -6.59 -0.25
C GLY A 115 -1.70 -6.90 -1.67
N ASN A 116 -2.63 -6.89 -2.62
CA ASN A 116 -2.39 -7.15 -4.03
C ASN A 116 -2.09 -5.85 -4.80
N HIS A 117 -1.02 -5.84 -5.59
CA HIS A 117 -0.64 -4.72 -6.47
C HIS A 117 -0.52 -5.11 -7.93
N THR A 118 -1.42 -5.98 -8.39
CA THR A 118 -1.42 -6.63 -9.71
C THR A 118 -0.29 -7.64 -9.91
N ARG A 119 -0.28 -8.29 -11.07
CA ARG A 119 0.71 -9.29 -11.41
C ARG A 119 1.97 -8.66 -11.96
N THR A 120 1.83 -7.70 -12.88
CA THR A 120 2.95 -7.13 -13.65
C THR A 120 3.05 -5.62 -13.56
N HIS A 121 2.23 -4.97 -12.73
CA HIS A 121 2.20 -3.52 -12.53
C HIS A 121 1.87 -2.68 -13.79
N PRO A 122 0.85 -3.04 -14.60
CA PRO A 122 0.44 -2.22 -15.74
C PRO A 122 -0.46 -1.06 -15.30
N GLU A 123 -0.53 -0.01 -16.12
CA GLU A 123 -1.66 0.91 -16.10
C GLU A 123 -2.92 0.16 -16.59
N LEU A 124 -3.77 -0.28 -15.66
CA LEU A 124 -4.92 -1.15 -15.95
C LEU A 124 -5.82 -0.66 -17.09
N PRO A 125 -6.11 0.65 -17.24
CA PRO A 125 -6.93 1.15 -18.36
C PRO A 125 -6.32 0.89 -19.75
N THR A 126 -4.99 0.74 -19.84
CA THR A 126 -4.29 0.52 -21.12
C THR A 126 -4.42 -0.92 -21.64
N LEU A 127 -4.92 -1.84 -20.81
CA LEU A 127 -5.11 -3.23 -21.20
C LEU A 127 -6.28 -3.39 -22.17
N SER A 128 -6.07 -4.17 -23.23
CA SER A 128 -7.00 -4.25 -24.37
C SER A 128 -8.24 -5.11 -24.11
N SER A 129 -8.25 -5.93 -23.05
CA SER A 129 -9.37 -6.84 -22.76
C SER A 129 -9.65 -6.98 -21.27
N GLU A 130 -10.92 -7.24 -20.94
CA GLU A 130 -11.36 -7.58 -19.57
C GLU A 130 -10.60 -8.80 -19.03
N ARG A 131 -10.32 -9.78 -19.89
CA ARG A 131 -9.52 -10.96 -19.52
C ARG A 131 -8.13 -10.58 -19.00
N GLN A 132 -7.44 -9.63 -19.63
CA GLN A 132 -6.14 -9.17 -19.16
C GLN A 132 -6.24 -8.42 -17.82
N VAL A 133 -7.25 -7.56 -17.67
CA VAL A 133 -7.52 -6.88 -16.39
C VAL A 133 -7.74 -7.89 -15.26
N ARG A 134 -8.55 -8.94 -15.50
CA ARG A 134 -8.78 -10.00 -14.51
C ARG A 134 -7.54 -10.84 -14.24
N GLU A 135 -6.69 -11.12 -15.22
CA GLU A 135 -5.44 -11.85 -14.99
C GLU A 135 -4.47 -11.04 -14.09
N GLU A 136 -4.43 -9.73 -14.29
CA GLU A 136 -3.64 -8.83 -13.45
C GLU A 136 -4.16 -8.74 -12.02
N ILE A 137 -5.48 -8.74 -11.82
CA ILE A 137 -6.08 -8.57 -10.48
C ILE A 137 -6.29 -9.92 -9.79
N VAL A 138 -7.09 -10.79 -10.38
CA VAL A 138 -7.51 -12.07 -9.79
C VAL A 138 -6.37 -13.08 -9.85
N GLY A 139 -5.66 -13.16 -10.98
CA GLY A 139 -4.50 -14.05 -11.10
C GLY A 139 -3.37 -13.68 -10.14
N ALA A 140 -3.19 -12.39 -9.84
CA ALA A 140 -2.23 -11.95 -8.81
C ALA A 140 -2.68 -12.33 -7.39
N LYS A 141 -3.98 -12.19 -7.07
CA LYS A 141 -4.56 -12.65 -5.79
C LYS A 141 -4.31 -14.14 -5.61
N GLU A 142 -4.73 -14.97 -6.56
CA GLU A 142 -4.54 -16.43 -6.52
C GLU A 142 -3.07 -16.82 -6.37
N ASN A 143 -2.17 -16.09 -7.05
CA ASN A 143 -0.74 -16.33 -6.94
C ASN A 143 -0.18 -16.00 -5.55
N LEU A 144 -0.57 -14.85 -4.96
CA LEU A 144 -0.14 -14.47 -3.61
C LEU A 144 -0.70 -15.43 -2.56
N GLU A 145 -1.98 -15.79 -2.66
CA GLU A 145 -2.64 -16.73 -1.74
C GLU A 145 -1.99 -18.12 -1.78
N SER A 146 -1.66 -18.60 -2.98
CA SER A 146 -0.95 -19.88 -3.15
C SER A 146 0.45 -19.87 -2.49
N ILE A 147 1.12 -18.71 -2.45
CA ILE A 147 2.45 -18.56 -1.85
C ILE A 147 2.36 -18.42 -0.33
N LEU A 148 1.39 -17.64 0.15
CA LEU A 148 1.32 -17.15 1.52
C LEU A 148 0.38 -17.97 2.41
N GLY A 149 -0.57 -18.71 1.83
CA GLY A 149 -1.53 -19.52 2.57
C GLY A 149 -2.56 -18.71 3.38
N THR A 150 -2.75 -17.43 3.05
CA THR A 150 -3.72 -16.52 3.67
C THR A 150 -4.49 -15.76 2.59
N ASP A 151 -5.69 -15.27 2.93
CA ASP A 151 -6.53 -14.49 2.02
C ASP A 151 -5.92 -13.10 1.76
N ILE A 152 -5.92 -12.68 0.49
CA ILE A 152 -5.42 -11.36 0.06
C ILE A 152 -6.59 -10.51 -0.42
N ASP A 153 -7.17 -9.73 0.49
CA ASP A 153 -8.43 -9.01 0.29
C ASP A 153 -8.31 -7.49 0.15
N LEU A 154 -7.09 -6.96 0.18
CA LEU A 154 -6.79 -5.55 -0.09
C LEU A 154 -6.10 -5.38 -1.44
N PHE A 155 -6.45 -4.32 -2.17
CA PHE A 155 -5.88 -4.03 -3.49
C PHE A 155 -5.38 -2.59 -3.61
N ALA A 156 -4.28 -2.36 -4.34
CA ALA A 156 -3.85 -1.04 -4.75
C ALA A 156 -3.76 -0.95 -6.28
N TYR A 157 -4.39 0.05 -6.88
CA TYR A 157 -4.30 0.29 -8.32
C TYR A 157 -2.91 0.84 -8.68
N PRO A 158 -2.14 0.22 -9.59
CA PRO A 158 -0.88 0.77 -10.09
C PRO A 158 -1.09 2.19 -10.61
N TYR A 159 -0.20 3.10 -10.21
CA TYR A 159 -0.28 4.55 -10.52
C TYR A 159 -1.55 5.25 -10.00
N GLY A 160 -2.45 4.52 -9.34
CA GLY A 160 -3.80 4.93 -8.96
C GLY A 160 -4.80 4.99 -10.12
N GLU A 161 -4.45 4.41 -11.27
CA GLU A 161 -5.28 4.43 -12.48
C GLU A 161 -6.19 3.20 -12.54
N PHE A 162 -7.47 3.42 -12.86
CA PHE A 162 -8.47 2.36 -12.95
C PHE A 162 -9.61 2.74 -13.90
N ASP A 163 -10.32 1.72 -14.38
CA ASP A 163 -11.55 1.85 -15.15
C ASP A 163 -12.65 0.93 -14.58
N GLU A 164 -13.84 0.93 -15.19
CA GLU A 164 -14.97 0.13 -14.71
C GLU A 164 -14.66 -1.38 -14.66
N ARG A 165 -13.84 -1.88 -15.60
CA ARG A 165 -13.44 -3.29 -15.64
C ARG A 165 -12.59 -3.65 -14.43
N ALA A 166 -11.62 -2.79 -14.10
CA ALA A 166 -10.76 -2.96 -12.94
C ALA A 166 -11.56 -2.87 -11.63
N VAL A 167 -12.43 -1.86 -11.51
CA VAL A 167 -13.26 -1.67 -10.31
C VAL A 167 -14.21 -2.85 -10.10
N ALA A 168 -14.80 -3.40 -11.16
CA ALA A 168 -15.65 -4.59 -11.08
C ALA A 168 -14.86 -5.80 -10.59
N ALA A 169 -13.70 -6.08 -11.18
CA ALA A 169 -12.85 -7.21 -10.79
C ALA A 169 -12.37 -7.11 -9.32
N VAL A 170 -11.98 -5.91 -8.88
CA VAL A 170 -11.61 -5.64 -7.49
C VAL A 170 -12.80 -5.83 -6.56
N ARG A 171 -13.98 -5.29 -6.89
CA ARG A 171 -15.18 -5.44 -6.05
C ARG A 171 -15.57 -6.91 -5.85
N ASP A 172 -15.38 -7.73 -6.86
CA ASP A 172 -15.74 -9.16 -6.81
C ASP A 172 -14.74 -10.00 -5.98
N THR A 173 -13.51 -9.51 -5.75
CA THR A 173 -12.42 -10.33 -5.18
C THR A 173 -11.66 -9.72 -3.99
N HIS A 174 -11.83 -8.43 -3.72
CA HIS A 174 -11.17 -7.68 -2.65
C HIS A 174 -12.20 -6.93 -1.80
N ARG A 175 -12.00 -6.95 -0.47
CA ARG A 175 -12.83 -6.24 0.49
C ARG A 175 -12.73 -4.72 0.32
N ALA A 176 -11.53 -4.22 0.03
CA ALA A 176 -11.30 -2.79 -0.18
C ALA A 176 -10.11 -2.56 -1.11
N ALA A 177 -10.05 -1.36 -1.69
CA ALA A 177 -8.93 -0.98 -2.54
C ALA A 177 -8.58 0.50 -2.43
N VAL A 178 -7.31 0.81 -2.71
CA VAL A 178 -6.75 2.16 -2.61
C VAL A 178 -6.27 2.68 -3.97
N ALA A 179 -6.51 3.97 -4.23
CA ALA A 179 -6.04 4.71 -5.40
C ALA A 179 -5.09 5.85 -4.99
N THR A 180 -4.68 6.72 -5.93
CA THR A 180 -3.81 7.89 -5.67
C THR A 180 -4.59 9.22 -5.69
N ILE A 181 -5.84 9.18 -5.24
CA ILE A 181 -6.70 10.37 -5.12
C ILE A 181 -6.21 11.21 -3.92
N PRO A 182 -5.74 12.46 -4.11
CA PRO A 182 -5.04 13.22 -3.07
C PRO A 182 -5.99 13.92 -2.08
N GLU A 183 -6.99 13.20 -1.58
CA GLU A 183 -8.02 13.70 -0.64
C GLU A 183 -8.13 12.82 0.62
N PRO A 184 -8.63 13.34 1.76
CA PRO A 184 -9.03 12.50 2.88
C PRO A 184 -10.27 11.67 2.54
N TRP A 185 -10.31 10.42 3.04
CA TRP A 185 -11.47 9.55 2.94
C TRP A 185 -12.69 10.10 3.70
N LYS A 186 -13.88 9.88 3.16
CA LYS A 186 -15.19 10.17 3.77
C LYS A 186 -16.04 8.90 3.80
N PRO A 187 -16.96 8.73 4.78
CA PRO A 187 -17.83 7.56 4.88
C PRO A 187 -18.69 7.24 3.63
N SER A 188 -18.96 8.24 2.80
CA SER A 188 -19.70 8.10 1.53
C SER A 188 -18.85 7.57 0.37
N ASP A 189 -17.52 7.53 0.52
CA ASP A 189 -16.63 7.16 -0.57
C ASP A 189 -16.71 5.66 -0.86
N ASN A 190 -16.44 5.31 -2.11
CA ASN A 190 -16.37 3.92 -2.53
C ASN A 190 -15.17 3.22 -1.85
N ILE A 191 -15.45 2.17 -1.07
CA ILE A 191 -14.42 1.39 -0.36
C ILE A 191 -13.45 0.66 -1.30
N HIS A 192 -13.80 0.52 -2.58
CA HIS A 192 -12.93 -0.01 -3.63
C HIS A 192 -12.14 1.08 -4.37
N GLN A 193 -12.13 2.32 -3.87
CA GLN A 193 -11.41 3.47 -4.43
C GLN A 193 -10.94 4.43 -3.32
N LEU A 194 -10.47 3.89 -2.20
CA LEU A 194 -10.03 4.69 -1.05
C LEU A 194 -8.90 5.65 -1.45
N PRO A 195 -9.00 6.94 -1.09
CA PRO A 195 -8.02 7.93 -1.49
C PRO A 195 -6.72 7.79 -0.69
N ARG A 196 -5.60 8.20 -1.28
CA ARG A 196 -4.28 8.18 -0.63
C ARG A 196 -3.46 9.38 -1.02
N ILE A 197 -2.65 9.84 -0.08
CA ILE A 197 -1.66 10.87 -0.33
C ILE A 197 -0.24 10.30 -0.37
N SER A 198 0.49 10.69 -1.42
CA SER A 198 1.88 10.28 -1.65
C SER A 198 2.83 10.94 -0.66
N ALA A 199 3.71 10.17 -0.02
CA ALA A 199 4.71 10.69 0.90
C ALA A 199 5.97 11.25 0.20
N HIS A 200 6.13 11.00 -1.11
CA HIS A 200 7.33 11.34 -1.88
C HIS A 200 7.49 12.84 -2.17
N ASN A 201 6.39 13.53 -2.50
CA ASN A 201 6.48 14.93 -2.93
C ASN A 201 6.63 15.85 -1.72
N ALA A 202 7.80 16.48 -1.58
CA ALA A 202 8.11 17.40 -0.49
C ALA A 202 7.15 18.61 -0.36
N ARG A 203 6.35 18.93 -1.38
CA ARG A 203 5.27 19.94 -1.28
C ARG A 203 4.11 19.54 -0.37
N ILE A 204 3.94 18.24 -0.11
CA ILE A 204 3.04 17.73 0.94
C ILE A 204 3.60 18.08 2.34
N GLN A 205 4.92 18.28 2.48
CA GLN A 205 5.48 18.78 3.75
C GLN A 205 5.09 20.24 4.06
N LEU A 206 4.66 21.05 3.07
CA LEU A 206 4.20 22.43 3.33
C LEU A 206 2.67 22.57 3.48
N HIS A 207 1.86 21.63 2.97
CA HIS A 207 0.40 21.78 2.99
C HIS A 207 -0.30 21.00 4.12
N TRP A 208 0.27 19.87 4.56
CA TRP A 208 -0.28 19.04 5.65
C TRP A 208 -0.10 19.68 7.04
N ALA A 209 0.71 20.73 7.13
CA ALA A 209 1.00 21.44 8.37
C ALA A 209 0.33 22.84 8.46
N LEU A 210 -0.19 23.41 7.36
CA LEU A 210 -0.64 24.81 7.33
C LEU A 210 -2.15 25.02 7.15
N LYS A 211 -2.97 24.01 6.80
CA LYS A 211 -4.42 24.22 6.60
C LYS A 211 -5.38 23.46 7.52
N ASP A 212 -5.02 22.28 8.03
CA ASP A 212 -5.92 21.53 8.94
C ASP A 212 -5.85 22.00 10.41
N LEU A 213 -5.05 23.03 10.72
CA LEU A 213 -5.04 23.71 12.03
C LEU A 213 -5.81 25.04 12.02
N GLU A 214 -6.36 25.48 10.89
CA GLU A 214 -7.14 26.73 10.81
C GLU A 214 -8.64 26.52 10.55
N LEU A 215 -9.12 25.31 10.25
CA LEU A 215 -10.54 25.08 9.96
C LEU A 215 -11.04 23.71 10.47
N ARG A 216 -11.23 23.59 11.79
CA ARG A 216 -12.45 23.09 12.49
C ARG A 216 -12.18 22.77 13.95
#